data_AF-A0A0D3FX31-F1
#
_entry.id   AF-A0A0D3FX31-F1
#
_cell.length_a   1.000
_cell.length_b   1.000
_cell.length_c   1.000
_cell.angle_alpha   90.00
_cell.angle_beta   90.00
_cell.angle_gamma   90.00
#
_symmetry.space_group_name_H-M   'P 1'
#
loop_
_entity.id
_entity.type
_entity.pdbx_description
1 polymer ?
#
loop_
_entity_poly.entity_id
_entity_poly.type
_entity_poly.pdbx_seq_one_letter_code
_entity_poly.pdbx_strand_id
1 'polypeptide(L)'
;MREAALARSLSKTLVLAHPLVFLLVAPSSSAAGLSVHSFDYRAFLLVDSRLVPASLSVVNAGPGFREQYHAFAPESPLPSLPEQPVKQGYSIGEQKALDGMVEGFGLERVGAMVTSASVLTSEMEEMYSGMLRKLEGLARQVEGSNERVLDQEKQNTLLRKKVAGLK
;
A
#
# COMPACT_ATOMS: atom_id res chain seq x y z
N MET A 1 -17.16 -18.09 -15.06
CA MET A 1 -16.95 -19.50 -14.63
C MET A 1 -15.48 -19.77 -14.31
N ARG A 2 -14.53 -19.25 -15.11
CA ARG A 2 -13.08 -19.39 -14.89
C ARG A 2 -12.63 -18.78 -13.56
N GLU A 3 -13.13 -17.59 -13.23
CA GLU A 3 -12.74 -16.78 -12.07
C GLU A 3 -13.09 -17.52 -10.76
N ALA A 4 -14.30 -18.08 -10.69
CA ALA A 4 -14.76 -18.88 -9.56
C ALA A 4 -13.94 -20.17 -9.41
N ALA A 5 -13.57 -20.84 -10.51
CA ALA A 5 -12.72 -22.03 -10.46
C ALA A 5 -11.29 -21.69 -9.97
N LEU A 6 -10.72 -20.59 -10.46
CA LEU A 6 -9.43 -20.08 -10.00
C LEU A 6 -9.46 -19.72 -8.52
N ALA A 7 -10.50 -19.00 -8.06
CA ALA A 7 -10.63 -18.63 -6.66
C ALA A 7 -10.60 -19.86 -5.75
N ARG A 8 -11.34 -20.92 -6.10
CA ARG A 8 -11.34 -22.20 -5.37
C ARG A 8 -9.99 -22.91 -5.40
N SER A 9 -9.31 -22.89 -6.54
CA SER A 9 -7.96 -23.46 -6.65
C SER A 9 -6.99 -22.69 -5.75
N LEU A 10 -7.04 -21.36 -5.76
CA LEU A 10 -6.19 -20.50 -4.95
C LEU A 10 -6.45 -20.70 -3.45
N SER A 11 -7.70 -20.87 -3.01
CA SER A 11 -7.97 -21.19 -1.58
C SER A 11 -7.41 -22.53 -1.13
N LYS A 12 -7.21 -23.48 -2.04
CA LYS A 12 -6.62 -24.79 -1.71
C LYS A 12 -5.10 -24.74 -1.67
N THR A 13 -4.50 -23.96 -2.58
CA THR A 13 -3.04 -23.84 -2.68
C THR A 13 -2.47 -22.87 -1.67
N LEU A 14 -3.14 -21.73 -1.46
CA LEU A 14 -2.72 -20.73 -0.51
C LEU A 14 -3.31 -21.13 0.84
N VAL A 15 -2.48 -21.69 1.72
CA VAL A 15 -2.83 -21.97 3.13
C VAL A 15 -3.00 -20.62 3.83
N LEU A 16 -4.20 -20.02 3.76
CA LEU A 16 -4.39 -18.67 4.28
C LEU A 16 -4.89 -18.67 5.72
N ALA A 17 -4.08 -18.06 6.58
CA ALA A 17 -4.51 -17.50 7.86
C ALA A 17 -5.34 -16.20 7.72
N HIS A 18 -5.56 -15.70 6.49
CA HIS A 18 -6.22 -14.41 6.24
C HIS A 18 -7.33 -14.51 5.18
N PRO A 19 -8.36 -13.64 5.20
CA PRO A 19 -9.38 -13.62 4.17
C PRO A 19 -8.81 -13.21 2.80
N LEU A 20 -9.25 -13.88 1.74
CA LEU A 20 -8.90 -13.51 0.36
C LEU A 20 -9.93 -12.56 -0.23
N VAL A 21 -9.46 -11.46 -0.81
CA VAL A 21 -10.28 -10.48 -1.53
C VAL A 21 -10.06 -10.64 -3.04
N PHE A 22 -11.14 -10.70 -3.80
CA PHE A 22 -11.15 -10.68 -5.26
C PHE A 22 -11.74 -9.36 -5.73
N LEU A 23 -10.94 -8.57 -6.45
CA LEU A 23 -11.39 -7.33 -7.07
C LEU A 23 -11.62 -7.57 -8.56
N LEU A 24 -12.88 -7.48 -8.98
CA LEU A 24 -13.25 -7.51 -10.39
C LEU A 24 -13.33 -6.07 -10.91
N VAL A 25 -12.56 -5.75 -11.94
CA VAL A 25 -12.56 -4.44 -12.59
C VAL A 25 -13.01 -4.60 -14.04
N ALA A 26 -14.03 -3.86 -14.44
CA ALA A 26 -14.67 -3.91 -15.75
C ALA A 26 -14.63 -2.51 -16.40
N PRO A 27 -13.58 -2.20 -17.19
CA PRO A 27 -13.58 -0.98 -17.99
C PRO A 27 -14.61 -1.10 -19.13
N SER A 28 -15.38 -0.04 -19.34
CA SER A 28 -16.33 0.10 -20.44
C SER A 28 -16.28 1.53 -21.00
N SER A 29 -16.75 1.70 -22.23
CA SER A 29 -16.86 3.01 -22.88
C SER A 29 -18.20 3.15 -23.58
N SER A 30 -18.68 4.39 -23.68
CA SER A 30 -19.86 4.73 -24.48
C SER A 30 -19.65 4.27 -25.93
N ALA A 31 -20.58 3.44 -26.43
CA ALA A 31 -20.57 2.97 -27.81
C ALA A 31 -20.70 4.11 -28.83
N ALA A 32 -21.28 5.24 -28.41
CA ALA A 32 -21.33 6.46 -29.20
C ALA A 32 -20.14 7.37 -28.81
N GLY A 33 -19.11 7.37 -29.66
CA GLY A 33 -18.06 8.38 -29.67
C GLY A 33 -16.89 8.21 -28.69
N LEU A 34 -16.86 7.16 -27.86
CA LEU A 34 -15.77 6.90 -26.90
C LEU A 34 -15.46 8.09 -25.96
N SER A 35 -16.36 9.05 -25.82
CA SER A 35 -16.15 10.28 -25.03
C SER A 35 -16.37 10.08 -23.54
N VAL A 36 -17.04 8.98 -23.18
CA VAL A 36 -17.31 8.60 -21.79
C VAL A 36 -16.74 7.21 -21.55
N HIS A 37 -15.93 7.11 -20.50
CA HIS A 37 -15.37 5.86 -20.00
C HIS A 37 -15.87 5.61 -18.58
N SER A 38 -16.17 4.36 -18.27
CA SER A 38 -16.61 3.93 -16.95
C SER A 38 -15.76 2.75 -16.50
N PHE A 39 -15.29 2.78 -15.25
CA PHE A 39 -14.48 1.73 -14.65
C PHE A 39 -15.24 1.16 -13.47
N ASP A 40 -16.06 0.17 -13.73
CA ASP A 40 -16.84 -0.47 -12.67
C ASP A 40 -15.95 -1.44 -11.90
N TYR A 41 -16.03 -1.41 -10.57
CA TYR A 41 -15.35 -2.37 -9.72
C TYR A 41 -16.31 -3.03 -8.74
N ARG A 42 -16.06 -4.32 -8.45
CA ARG A 42 -16.78 -5.08 -7.44
C ARG A 42 -15.80 -5.92 -6.63
N ALA A 43 -15.88 -5.83 -5.31
CA ALA A 43 -15.09 -6.65 -4.41
C ALA A 43 -15.89 -7.88 -3.96
N PHE A 44 -15.19 -9.00 -3.79
CA PHE A 44 -15.75 -10.24 -3.27
C PHE A 44 -14.79 -10.85 -2.25
N LEU A 45 -15.32 -11.35 -1.15
CA LEU A 45 -14.58 -12.20 -0.23
C LEU A 45 -14.70 -13.65 -0.65
N LEU A 46 -13.59 -14.39 -0.60
CA LEU A 46 -13.62 -15.84 -0.76
C LEU A 46 -13.83 -16.49 0.60
N VAL A 47 -15.05 -16.96 0.83
CA VAL A 47 -15.47 -17.66 2.05
C VAL A 47 -15.92 -19.05 1.64
N ASP A 48 -15.35 -20.09 2.23
CA ASP A 48 -15.70 -21.50 1.96
C ASP A 48 -15.81 -21.83 0.47
N SER A 49 -14.80 -21.43 -0.32
CA SER A 49 -14.78 -21.66 -1.78
C SER A 49 -15.90 -20.96 -2.57
N ARG A 50 -16.51 -19.92 -2.01
CA ARG A 50 -17.56 -19.09 -2.62
C ARG A 50 -17.18 -17.61 -2.58
N LEU A 51 -17.53 -16.89 -3.65
CA LEU A 51 -17.34 -15.44 -3.73
C LEU A 51 -18.57 -14.75 -3.19
N VAL A 52 -18.42 -14.03 -2.08
CA VAL A 52 -19.47 -13.26 -1.42
C VAL A 52 -19.22 -11.78 -1.70
N PRO A 53 -20.19 -11.01 -2.23
CA PRO A 53 -20.01 -9.57 -2.47
C PRO A 53 -19.58 -8.85 -1.19
N ALA A 54 -18.64 -7.91 -1.33
CA ALA A 54 -18.12 -7.11 -0.24
C ALA A 54 -18.05 -5.62 -0.63
N SER A 55 -18.24 -4.76 0.36
CA SER A 55 -18.07 -3.33 0.19
C SER A 55 -16.59 -2.96 0.24
N LEU A 56 -16.17 -2.07 -0.66
CA LEU A 56 -14.83 -1.49 -0.67
C LEU A 56 -14.95 0.02 -0.47
N SER A 57 -14.29 0.54 0.56
CA SER A 57 -14.23 1.97 0.84
C SER A 57 -12.85 2.50 0.46
N VAL A 58 -12.81 3.63 -0.24
CA VAL A 58 -11.56 4.32 -0.60
C VAL A 58 -11.44 5.55 0.29
N VAL A 59 -10.53 5.48 1.25
CA VAL A 59 -10.25 6.59 2.17
C VAL A 59 -9.65 7.76 1.38
N ASN A 60 -10.16 8.97 1.64
CA ASN A 60 -9.68 10.19 1.02
C ASN A 60 -9.59 11.34 2.04
N ALA A 61 -8.94 12.44 1.66
CA ALA A 61 -8.76 13.61 2.52
C ALA A 61 -10.00 14.53 2.59
N GLY A 62 -11.12 14.15 1.97
CA GLY A 62 -12.34 14.93 1.93
C GLY A 62 -13.06 14.97 3.29
N PRO A 63 -13.93 15.97 3.51
CA PRO A 63 -14.59 16.18 4.81
C PRO A 63 -15.47 14.99 5.26
N GLY A 64 -16.00 14.17 4.33
CA GLY A 64 -16.78 12.98 4.67
C GLY A 64 -15.99 11.83 5.30
N PHE A 65 -14.65 11.88 5.27
CA PHE A 65 -13.76 10.91 5.92
C PHE A 65 -13.12 11.47 7.19
N ARG A 66 -13.38 12.74 7.54
CA ARG A 66 -12.73 13.41 8.66
C ARG A 66 -13.08 12.79 10.01
N GLU A 67 -14.32 12.36 10.17
CA GLU A 67 -14.79 11.68 11.38
C GLU A 67 -14.15 10.29 11.55
N GLN A 68 -13.73 9.65 10.46
CA GLN A 68 -13.02 8.38 10.52
C GLN A 68 -11.60 8.55 11.04
N TYR A 69 -10.94 9.71 10.86
CA TYR A 69 -9.65 10.03 11.50
C TYR A 69 -9.69 9.96 13.03
N HIS A 70 -10.86 10.17 13.64
CA HIS A 70 -11.07 10.01 15.08
C HIS A 70 -11.42 8.57 15.48
N ALA A 71 -11.93 7.75 14.54
CA ALA A 71 -12.21 6.33 14.71
C ALA A 71 -10.98 5.44 14.42
N PHE A 72 -9.93 5.98 13.79
CA PHE A 72 -8.61 5.36 13.81
C PHE A 72 -8.13 5.33 15.26
N ALA A 73 -8.29 4.18 15.90
CA ALA A 73 -7.45 3.86 17.05
C ALA A 73 -6.00 3.91 16.53
N PRO A 74 -5.09 4.64 17.20
CA PRO A 74 -3.66 4.62 16.86
C PRO A 74 -3.08 3.19 16.94
N GLU A 75 -3.80 2.28 17.59
CA GLU A 75 -3.62 0.84 17.57
C GLU A 75 -4.08 0.24 16.22
N SER A 76 -3.40 0.59 15.13
CA SER A 76 -3.20 -0.41 14.08
C SER A 76 -2.38 -1.52 14.73
N PRO A 77 -2.79 -2.81 14.70
CA PRO A 77 -1.89 -3.88 15.08
C PRO A 77 -0.74 -3.83 14.07
N LEU A 78 0.30 -3.08 14.44
CA LEU A 78 1.61 -3.18 13.83
C LEU A 78 1.90 -4.68 13.71
N PRO A 79 2.39 -5.16 12.55
CA PRO A 79 2.76 -6.56 12.42
C PRO A 79 3.62 -6.90 13.64
N SER A 80 3.15 -7.87 14.43
CA SER A 80 3.59 -8.11 15.81
C SER A 80 5.10 -7.96 15.91
N LEU A 81 5.54 -6.78 16.36
CA LEU A 81 6.92 -6.57 16.73
C LEU A 81 7.13 -7.45 17.97
N PRO A 82 8.28 -8.14 18.06
CA PRO A 82 8.53 -9.08 19.14
C PRO A 82 8.17 -8.45 20.49
N GLU A 83 7.27 -9.10 21.22
CA GLU A 83 6.74 -8.61 22.49
C GLU A 83 7.90 -8.19 23.40
N GLN A 84 7.92 -6.92 23.80
CA GLN A 84 8.88 -6.45 24.78
C GLN A 84 8.53 -7.01 26.16
N PRO A 85 9.51 -7.53 26.91
CA PRO A 85 9.44 -7.47 28.35
C PRO A 85 9.69 -6.01 28.77
N VAL A 86 8.76 -5.48 29.53
CA VAL A 86 8.90 -4.21 30.25
C VAL A 86 10.18 -4.27 31.09
N LYS A 87 11.05 -3.26 30.92
CA LYS A 87 12.33 -2.98 31.62
C LYS A 87 13.59 -3.64 31.03
N GLN A 88 14.11 -3.08 29.95
CA GLN A 88 15.54 -2.73 29.85
C GLN A 88 15.75 -1.84 28.62
N GLY A 89 16.61 -0.83 28.78
CA GLY A 89 16.88 0.15 27.74
C GLY A 89 17.25 -0.51 26.42
N TYR A 90 16.70 0.05 25.33
CA TYR A 90 16.97 -0.39 23.97
C TYR A 90 18.46 -0.52 23.72
N SER A 91 18.85 -1.56 23.00
CA SER A 91 20.20 -1.65 22.45
C SER A 91 20.43 -0.51 21.47
N ILE A 92 21.62 0.10 21.51
CA ILE A 92 22.05 1.18 20.58
C ILE A 92 21.79 0.85 19.10
N GLY A 93 21.81 -0.44 18.74
CA GLY A 93 21.53 -0.89 17.38
C GLY A 93 20.06 -0.83 16.96
N GLU A 94 19.14 -1.08 17.90
CA GLU A 94 17.69 -1.05 17.66
C GLU A 94 17.18 0.38 17.58
N GLN A 95 17.67 1.25 18.47
CA GLN A 95 17.43 2.69 18.41
C GLN A 95 17.91 3.27 17.07
N LYS A 96 19.07 2.84 16.58
CA LYS A 96 19.66 3.32 15.31
C LYS A 96 18.91 2.81 14.07
N ALA A 97 18.33 1.62 14.13
CA ALA A 97 17.47 1.10 13.06
C ALA A 97 16.15 1.88 13.00
N LEU A 98 15.54 2.17 14.15
CA LEU A 98 14.31 2.97 14.26
C LEU A 98 14.57 4.43 13.86
N ASP A 99 15.65 5.05 14.34
CA ASP A 99 16.07 6.40 13.92
C ASP A 99 16.42 6.45 12.42
N GLY A 100 16.94 5.35 11.86
CA GLY A 100 17.19 5.20 10.43
C GLY A 100 15.90 5.15 9.59
N MET A 101 14.80 4.60 10.13
CA MET A 101 13.50 4.64 9.44
C MET A 101 12.90 6.05 9.43
N VAL A 102 13.23 6.86 10.44
CA VAL A 102 12.69 8.20 10.67
C VAL A 102 13.66 9.32 10.22
N GLU A 103 14.76 8.99 9.54
CA GLU A 103 15.77 9.91 8.98
C GLU A 103 15.89 11.26 9.72
N GLY A 104 16.21 11.21 11.01
CA GLY A 104 16.52 12.40 11.79
C GLY A 104 15.42 12.95 12.69
N PHE A 105 14.25 12.31 12.80
CA PHE A 105 13.17 12.69 13.74
C PHE A 105 12.93 11.59 14.80
N GLY A 106 13.95 11.31 15.62
CA GLY A 106 13.95 10.19 16.58
C GLY A 106 12.74 10.15 17.54
N LEU A 107 12.34 8.94 17.94
CA LEU A 107 11.12 8.63 18.70
C LEU A 107 10.95 9.43 20.01
N GLU A 108 12.04 9.84 20.64
CA GLU A 108 12.03 10.67 21.86
C GLU A 108 11.40 12.05 21.63
N ARG A 109 11.58 12.63 20.43
CA ARG A 109 10.98 13.94 20.08
C ARG A 109 9.47 13.83 19.88
N VAL A 110 8.99 12.73 19.31
CA VAL A 110 7.55 12.42 19.19
C VAL A 110 6.90 12.34 20.57
N GLY A 111 7.59 11.75 21.57
CA GLY A 111 7.12 11.70 22.96
C GLY A 111 7.04 13.07 23.63
N ALA A 112 7.98 13.98 23.31
CA ALA A 112 8.00 15.34 23.83
C ALA A 112 6.89 16.23 23.24
N MET A 113 6.47 15.99 21.98
CA MET A 113 5.42 16.75 21.29
C MET A 113 4.07 16.73 22.03
N VAL A 114 3.76 15.69 22.82
CA VAL A 114 2.48 15.61 23.55
C VAL A 114 2.34 16.70 24.63
N THR A 115 3.42 17.43 24.96
CA THR A 115 3.46 18.32 26.14
C THR A 115 3.48 19.83 25.87
N SER A 116 3.65 20.33 24.63
CA SER A 116 3.63 21.80 24.39
C SER A 116 3.15 22.22 22.99
N ALA A 117 2.26 23.22 22.92
CA ALA A 117 1.49 23.55 21.70
C ALA A 117 2.22 24.40 20.65
N SER A 118 3.26 25.16 21.02
CA SER A 118 4.01 26.02 20.07
C SER A 118 5.25 25.33 19.47
N VAL A 119 5.81 24.34 20.16
CA VAL A 119 6.88 23.47 19.65
C VAL A 119 6.31 22.46 18.64
N LEU A 120 5.01 22.13 18.79
CA LEU A 120 4.25 21.24 17.94
C LEU A 120 4.26 21.62 16.44
N THR A 121 4.21 22.91 16.10
CA THR A 121 4.03 23.35 14.71
C THR A 121 5.32 23.28 13.91
N SER A 122 6.45 23.75 14.45
CA SER A 122 7.75 23.71 13.75
C SER A 122 8.26 22.28 13.60
N GLU A 123 8.07 21.44 14.62
CA GLU A 123 8.49 20.04 14.57
C GLU A 123 7.62 19.22 13.59
N MET A 124 6.31 19.51 13.51
CA MET A 124 5.42 18.91 12.51
C MET A 124 5.81 19.33 11.09
N GLU A 125 6.17 20.60 10.88
CA GLU A 125 6.68 21.09 9.59
C GLU A 125 7.99 20.41 9.18
N GLU A 126 8.91 20.20 10.12
CA GLU A 126 10.17 19.48 9.88
C GLU A 126 9.91 18.01 9.51
N MET A 127 9.02 17.33 10.25
CA MET A 127 8.60 15.95 9.97
C MET A 127 8.00 15.83 8.56
N TYR A 128 7.05 16.69 8.18
CA TYR A 128 6.47 16.66 6.84
C TYR A 128 7.50 16.96 5.76
N SER A 129 8.41 17.91 5.99
CA SER A 129 9.50 18.22 5.07
C SER A 129 10.42 17.01 4.85
N GLY A 130 10.71 16.25 5.91
CA GLY A 130 11.42 14.98 5.83
C GLY A 130 10.68 13.93 5.01
N MET A 131 9.38 13.73 5.27
CA MET A 131 8.54 12.81 4.51
C MET A 131 8.49 13.16 3.02
N LEU A 132 8.37 14.44 2.67
CA LEU A 132 8.36 14.91 1.29
C LEU A 132 9.68 14.60 0.57
N ARG A 133 10.82 14.81 1.23
CA ARG A 133 12.14 14.47 0.68
C ARG A 133 12.27 12.96 0.43
N LYS A 134 11.77 12.13 1.35
CA LYS A 134 11.77 10.66 1.20
C LYS A 134 10.85 10.21 0.05
N LEU A 135 9.67 10.81 -0.08
CA LEU A 135 8.77 10.55 -1.21
C LEU A 135 9.41 10.91 -2.54
N GLU A 136 10.13 12.04 -2.61
CA GLU A 136 10.87 12.43 -3.81
C GLU A 136 11.98 11.41 -4.14
N GLY A 137 12.76 10.99 -3.13
CA GLY A 137 13.79 9.97 -3.31
C GLY A 137 13.22 8.64 -3.83
N LEU A 138 12.10 8.19 -3.26
CA LEU A 138 11.39 6.99 -3.72
C LEU A 138 10.83 7.14 -5.14
N ALA A 139 10.27 8.31 -5.48
CA ALA A 139 9.75 8.57 -6.82
C ALA A 139 10.84 8.43 -7.88
N ARG A 140 12.04 8.95 -7.63
CA ARG A 140 13.21 8.80 -8.54
C ARG A 140 13.66 7.35 -8.66
N GLN A 141 13.65 6.59 -7.57
CA GLN A 141 13.98 5.16 -7.61
C GLN A 141 12.95 4.36 -8.42
N VAL A 142 11.65 4.65 -8.25
CA VAL A 142 10.56 4.04 -9.02
C VAL A 142 10.68 4.38 -10.49
N GLU A 143 10.99 5.63 -10.84
CA GLU A 143 11.24 6.07 -12.22
C GLU A 143 12.35 5.23 -12.88
N GLY A 144 13.54 5.19 -12.27
CA GLY A 144 14.66 4.40 -12.80
C GLY A 144 14.42 2.88 -12.79
N SER A 145 13.56 2.38 -11.90
CA SER A 145 13.13 0.97 -11.94
C SER A 145 12.17 0.71 -13.10
N ASN A 146 11.21 1.60 -13.33
CA ASN A 146 10.23 1.47 -14.41
C ASN A 146 10.90 1.53 -15.79
N GLU A 147 11.91 2.37 -15.98
CA GLU A 147 12.69 2.42 -17.23
C GLU A 147 13.34 1.07 -17.54
N ARG A 148 13.97 0.45 -16.53
CA ARG A 148 14.60 -0.88 -16.69
C ARG A 148 13.57 -1.97 -17.00
N VAL A 149 12.41 -1.95 -16.34
CA VAL A 149 11.32 -2.91 -16.63
C VAL A 149 10.82 -2.72 -18.06
N LEU A 150 10.62 -1.48 -18.49
CA LEU A 150 10.16 -1.16 -19.84
C LEU A 150 11.12 -1.67 -20.92
N ASP A 151 12.42 -1.47 -20.73
CA ASP A 151 13.42 -1.96 -21.67
C ASP A 151 13.49 -3.49 -21.72
N GLN A 152 13.35 -4.15 -20.56
CA GLN A 152 13.26 -5.60 -20.50
C GLN A 152 11.99 -6.13 -21.21
N GLU A 153 10.85 -5.46 -21.06
CA GLU A 153 9.60 -5.82 -21.74
C GLU A 153 9.72 -5.66 -23.27
N LYS A 154 10.35 -4.59 -23.76
CA LYS A 154 10.64 -4.41 -25.19
C LYS A 154 11.50 -5.54 -25.72
N GLN A 155 12.58 -5.88 -25.03
CA GLN A 155 13.47 -6.99 -25.42
C GLN A 155 12.72 -8.33 -25.44
N ASN A 156 11.96 -8.63 -24.38
CA ASN A 156 11.16 -9.85 -24.31
C ASN A 156 10.13 -9.93 -25.44
N THR A 157 9.52 -8.80 -25.81
CA THR A 157 8.57 -8.73 -26.92
C THR A 157 9.25 -9.06 -28.26
N LEU A 158 10.44 -8.51 -28.50
CA LEU A 158 11.22 -8.83 -29.71
C LEU A 158 11.61 -10.31 -29.76
N LEU A 159 12.08 -10.87 -28.64
CA LEU A 159 12.43 -12.28 -28.56
C LEU A 159 11.20 -13.17 -28.82
N ARG A 160 10.05 -12.86 -28.22
CA ARG A 160 8.80 -13.60 -28.44
C ARG A 160 8.35 -13.55 -29.90
N LYS A 161 8.46 -12.39 -30.57
CA LYS A 161 8.15 -12.25 -32.00
C LYS A 161 9.08 -13.11 -32.85
N LYS A 162 10.40 -13.06 -32.59
CA LYS A 162 11.40 -13.91 -33.27
C LYS A 162 11.09 -15.40 -33.11
N VAL A 163 10.79 -15.85 -31.89
CA VAL A 163 10.40 -17.24 -31.60
C VAL A 163 9.11 -17.63 -32.33
N ALA A 164 8.14 -16.71 -32.42
CA ALA A 164 6.90 -16.92 -33.16
C ALA A 164 7.05 -16.80 -34.70
N GLY A 165 8.25 -16.51 -35.23
CA GLY A 165 8.50 -16.35 -36.66
C GLY A 165 7.98 -15.02 -37.26
N LEU A 166 7.62 -14.06 -36.41
CA LEU A 166 7.15 -12.74 -36.80
C LEU A 166 8.35 -11.77 -36.77
N LYS A 167 8.64 -11.10 -37.90
CA LYS A 167 9.69 -10.07 -37.97
C LYS A 167 9.24 -8.78 -37.29
#